data_AF-A0AA39LEL6-F1
#
_entry.id   AF-A0AA39LEL6-F1
#
_cell.length_a   1.000
_cell.length_b   1.000
_cell.length_c   1.000
_cell.angle_alpha   90.00
_cell.angle_beta   90.00
_cell.angle_gamma   90.00
#
_symmetry.space_group_name_H-M   'P 1'
#
loop_
_entity.id
_entity.type
_entity.pdbx_description
1 polymer ?
#
loop_
_entity_poly.entity_id
_entity_poly.type
_entity_poly.pdbx_seq_one_letter_code
_entity_poly.pdbx_strand_id
1 'polypeptide(L)'
;MLCENDPVLFEPNSTTTLNLVWALGEFSRVYNTIHPFLCTILCPLGILANCVHILVLTRRRMRRSSINWILIGIAVCDILTMTSYFVYILKFEIYTRLLNHKGISFVWATILRIHASTSIALHSITLYLCVTMAFIRWKAMRTTQSKLMKPKVITIMYVVVCSTVLVLCVPTYMVHEVKPVPLRIDGLIQYLHFYTVDISHWAVRNQCRYFKANLWIIGIFLKAIPCLLLLWFTVALMIRLRANNAKRDMLLFHNQCSKAQRRKRKNYDRTTFTLIVMLTMFLLTELPQGVLTMLNGIYTNDVHTVFYMNLANVLDLLSLINCYVGFIAYCFLCSKYRQTFLMMIMTTMEQKSSNIRYETVERSELKSLPLLSKVNGHHFTT
;
A
#
# COMPACT_ATOMS: atom_id res chain seq x y z
N MET A 1 20.72 -16.23 12.42
CA MET A 1 21.47 -16.58 11.19
C MET A 1 22.85 -15.97 11.31
N LEU A 2 23.90 -16.71 10.97
CA LEU A 2 25.28 -16.21 10.94
C LEU A 2 25.88 -16.59 9.58
N CYS A 3 26.04 -15.61 8.71
CA CYS A 3 26.79 -15.74 7.47
C CYS A 3 28.28 -15.67 7.78
N GLU A 4 29.03 -16.70 7.41
CA GLU A 4 30.49 -16.73 7.57
C GLU A 4 31.16 -15.61 6.76
N ASN A 5 32.18 -14.98 7.35
CA ASN A 5 32.96 -13.88 6.75
C ASN A 5 32.14 -12.64 6.34
N ASP A 6 31.01 -12.40 7.00
CA ASP A 6 30.25 -11.16 6.86
C ASP A 6 31.01 -10.00 7.52
N PRO A 7 31.06 -8.80 6.91
CA PRO A 7 31.72 -7.66 7.54
C PRO A 7 30.98 -7.29 8.84
N VAL A 8 31.76 -6.91 9.85
CA VAL A 8 31.25 -6.45 11.13
C VAL A 8 31.00 -4.94 11.03
N LEU A 9 29.80 -4.50 11.36
CA LEU A 9 29.42 -3.10 11.45
C LEU A 9 29.54 -2.58 12.87
N PHE A 10 29.22 -3.42 13.85
CA PHE A 10 29.18 -3.03 15.25
C PHE A 10 30.28 -3.72 16.06
N GLU A 11 31.03 -2.93 16.82
CA GLU A 11 31.93 -3.48 17.82
C GLU A 11 31.13 -4.05 19.00
N PRO A 12 31.20 -5.37 19.29
CA PRO A 12 30.31 -6.01 20.26
C PRO A 12 30.53 -5.54 21.71
N ASN A 13 31.72 -5.05 22.03
CA ASN A 13 32.09 -4.61 23.39
C ASN A 13 32.03 -3.09 23.58
N SER A 14 31.61 -2.33 22.57
CA SER A 14 31.44 -0.88 22.70
C SER A 14 30.18 -0.55 23.50
N THR A 15 30.33 0.30 24.51
CA THR A 15 29.20 0.78 25.34
C THR A 15 28.13 1.47 24.49
N THR A 16 28.53 2.14 23.41
CA THR A 16 27.60 2.77 22.46
C THR A 16 26.77 1.73 21.70
N THR A 17 27.40 0.66 21.21
CA THR A 17 26.70 -0.46 20.55
C THR A 17 25.68 -1.08 21.49
N LEU A 18 26.10 -1.39 22.72
CA LEU A 18 25.23 -2.03 23.71
C LEU A 18 24.02 -1.15 24.06
N ASN A 19 24.24 0.15 24.27
CA ASN A 19 23.18 1.11 24.54
C ASN A 19 22.20 1.22 23.36
N LEU A 20 22.71 1.23 22.11
CA LEU A 20 21.87 1.26 20.92
C LEU A 20 21.00 0.00 20.80
N VAL A 21 21.61 -1.18 20.94
CA VAL A 21 20.90 -2.48 20.87
C VAL A 21 19.84 -2.56 21.96
N TRP A 22 20.16 -2.14 23.18
CA TRP A 22 19.22 -2.12 24.29
C TRP A 22 18.06 -1.14 24.03
N ALA A 23 18.35 0.09 23.60
CA ALA A 23 17.33 1.10 23.31
C ALA A 23 16.39 0.65 22.17
N LEU A 24 16.92 0.05 21.10
CA LEU A 24 16.12 -0.51 20.00
C LEU A 24 15.29 -1.72 20.45
N GLY A 25 15.86 -2.58 21.29
CA GLY A 25 15.14 -3.73 21.85
C GLY A 25 13.97 -3.32 22.73
N GLU A 26 14.17 -2.33 23.60
CA GLU A 26 13.11 -1.77 24.45
C GLU A 26 12.02 -1.08 23.62
N PHE A 27 12.41 -0.26 22.64
CA PHE A 27 11.46 0.33 21.71
C PHE A 27 10.65 -0.74 20.97
N SER A 28 11.32 -1.75 20.40
CA SER A 28 10.68 -2.87 19.71
C SER A 28 9.69 -3.59 20.61
N ARG A 29 10.06 -3.89 21.86
CA ARG A 29 9.19 -4.55 22.84
C ARG A 29 7.89 -3.77 23.10
N VAL A 30 7.99 -2.46 23.31
CA VAL A 30 6.82 -1.60 23.53
C VAL A 30 5.97 -1.51 22.26
N TYR A 31 6.60 -1.21 21.13
CA TYR A 31 5.91 -1.01 19.86
C TYR A 31 5.21 -2.28 19.37
N ASN A 32 5.84 -3.45 19.51
CA ASN A 32 5.27 -4.75 19.12
C ASN A 32 4.01 -5.10 19.93
N THR A 33 3.79 -4.48 21.08
CA THR A 33 2.54 -4.65 21.86
C THR A 33 1.41 -3.81 21.28
N ILE A 34 1.71 -2.63 20.75
CA ILE A 34 0.72 -1.67 20.23
C ILE A 34 0.40 -1.95 18.76
N HIS A 35 1.42 -2.34 17.99
CA HIS A 35 1.39 -2.47 16.53
C HIS A 35 0.21 -3.33 16.01
N PRO A 36 -0.07 -4.54 16.55
CA PRO A 36 -1.17 -5.37 16.05
C PRO A 36 -2.54 -4.70 16.14
N PHE A 37 -2.80 -3.98 17.24
CA PHE A 37 -4.08 -3.28 17.45
C PHE A 37 -4.23 -2.09 16.50
N LEU A 38 -3.16 -1.30 16.35
CA LEU A 38 -3.13 -0.18 15.41
C LEU A 38 -3.44 -0.66 13.98
N CYS A 39 -2.75 -1.69 13.53
CA CYS A 39 -2.88 -2.20 12.17
C CYS A 39 -4.22 -2.93 11.92
N THR A 40 -4.84 -3.50 12.95
CA THR A 40 -6.20 -4.07 12.87
C THR A 40 -7.27 -3.01 12.58
N ILE A 41 -7.03 -1.76 13.00
CA ILE A 41 -7.90 -0.62 12.67
C ILE A 41 -7.53 -0.03 11.30
N LEU A 42 -6.23 0.13 11.03
CA LEU A 42 -5.76 0.72 9.78
C LEU A 42 -6.16 -0.15 8.58
N CYS A 43 -5.85 -1.45 8.56
CA CYS A 43 -6.06 -2.26 7.35
C CYS A 43 -7.51 -2.20 6.81
N PRO A 44 -8.58 -2.39 7.61
CA PRO A 44 -9.96 -2.24 7.13
C PRO A 44 -10.30 -0.84 6.62
N LEU A 45 -9.83 0.22 7.30
CA LEU A 45 -10.03 1.60 6.86
C LEU A 45 -9.29 1.88 5.54
N GLY A 46 -8.10 1.32 5.36
CA GLY A 46 -7.31 1.44 4.14
C GLY A 46 -7.95 0.72 2.96
N ILE A 47 -8.50 -0.48 3.20
CA ILE A 47 -9.29 -1.22 2.21
C ILE A 47 -10.51 -0.40 1.81
N LEU A 48 -11.28 0.11 2.77
CA LEU A 48 -12.45 0.95 2.49
C LEU A 48 -12.08 2.19 1.69
N ALA A 49 -11.02 2.91 2.09
CA ALA A 49 -10.56 4.12 1.41
C ALA A 49 -10.19 3.83 -0.05
N ASN A 50 -9.45 2.76 -0.31
CA ASN A 50 -9.06 2.37 -1.67
C ASN A 50 -10.24 1.82 -2.49
N CYS A 51 -11.22 1.16 -1.88
CA CYS A 51 -12.47 0.80 -2.54
C CYS A 51 -13.23 2.06 -3.01
N VAL A 52 -13.40 3.04 -2.13
CA VAL A 52 -14.00 4.35 -2.49
C VAL A 52 -13.19 5.02 -3.60
N HIS A 53 -11.87 4.97 -3.52
CA HIS A 53 -10.98 5.50 -4.56
C HIS A 53 -11.29 4.90 -5.94
N ILE A 54 -11.38 3.57 -6.03
CA ILE A 54 -11.73 2.86 -7.27
C ILE A 54 -13.13 3.25 -7.74
N LEU A 55 -14.12 3.31 -6.84
CA LEU A 55 -15.50 3.68 -7.18
C LEU A 55 -15.59 5.09 -7.79
N VAL A 56 -14.81 6.05 -7.30
CA VAL A 56 -14.77 7.41 -7.87
C VAL A 56 -14.04 7.43 -9.22
N LEU A 57 -12.91 6.74 -9.34
CA LEU A 57 -12.10 6.72 -10.56
C LEU A 57 -12.77 5.98 -11.73
N THR A 58 -13.61 4.98 -11.43
CA THR A 58 -14.37 4.22 -12.42
C THR A 58 -15.59 4.99 -12.98
N ARG A 59 -15.91 6.19 -12.48
CA ARG A 59 -17.01 7.00 -13.05
C ARG A 59 -16.66 7.55 -14.44
N ARG A 60 -17.66 7.65 -15.32
CA ARG A 60 -17.53 8.11 -16.73
C ARG A 60 -16.73 9.40 -16.88
N ARG A 61 -16.91 10.35 -15.96
CA ARG A 61 -16.22 11.66 -15.96
C ARG A 61 -14.70 11.54 -15.74
N MET A 62 -14.26 10.52 -15.02
CA MET A 62 -12.84 10.27 -14.69
C MET A 62 -12.20 9.26 -15.65
N ARG A 63 -12.92 8.28 -16.20
CA ARG A 63 -12.38 7.25 -17.12
C ARG A 63 -11.76 7.79 -18.42
N ARG A 64 -12.00 9.05 -18.77
CA ARG A 64 -11.45 9.68 -19.98
C ARG A 64 -9.92 9.85 -19.94
N SER A 65 -9.33 9.90 -18.75
CA SER A 65 -7.87 9.97 -18.61
C SER A 65 -7.31 8.56 -18.47
N SER A 66 -6.42 8.15 -19.37
CA SER A 66 -5.78 6.83 -19.30
C SER A 66 -4.92 6.64 -18.05
N ILE A 67 -4.45 7.73 -17.44
CA ILE A 67 -3.72 7.71 -16.15
C ILE A 67 -4.60 7.15 -15.03
N ASN A 68 -5.92 7.35 -15.11
CA ASN A 68 -6.83 6.88 -14.08
C ASN A 68 -6.97 5.36 -14.05
N TRP A 69 -6.65 4.67 -15.14
CA TRP A 69 -6.56 3.21 -15.15
C TRP A 69 -5.34 2.70 -14.37
N ILE A 70 -4.20 3.38 -14.45
CA ILE A 70 -3.01 3.03 -13.64
C ILE A 70 -3.30 3.22 -12.15
N LEU A 71 -3.99 4.31 -11.79
CA LEU A 71 -4.39 4.55 -10.40
C LEU A 71 -5.32 3.49 -9.83
N ILE A 72 -6.26 2.99 -10.65
CA ILE A 72 -7.11 1.87 -10.25
C ILE A 72 -6.24 0.64 -9.98
N GLY A 73 -5.25 0.37 -10.84
CA GLY A 73 -4.28 -0.70 -10.61
C GLY A 73 -3.50 -0.55 -9.30
N ILE A 74 -3.03 0.67 -8.98
CA ILE A 74 -2.37 0.97 -7.70
C ILE A 74 -3.32 0.69 -6.52
N ALA A 75 -4.55 1.21 -6.57
CA ALA A 75 -5.53 1.00 -5.50
C ALA A 75 -5.89 -0.48 -5.31
N VAL A 76 -5.92 -1.28 -6.38
CA VAL A 76 -6.11 -2.73 -6.30
C VAL A 76 -4.92 -3.41 -5.61
N CYS A 77 -3.68 -3.03 -5.97
CA CYS A 77 -2.48 -3.56 -5.30
C CYS A 77 -2.49 -3.20 -3.80
N ASP A 78 -2.85 -1.96 -3.46
CA ASP A 78 -2.95 -1.49 -2.08
C ASP A 78 -4.01 -2.26 -1.27
N ILE A 79 -5.18 -2.55 -1.86
CA ILE A 79 -6.22 -3.39 -1.22
C ILE A 79 -5.69 -4.80 -0.98
N LEU A 80 -5.02 -5.41 -1.96
CA LEU A 80 -4.48 -6.77 -1.84
C LEU A 80 -3.41 -6.85 -0.74
N THR A 81 -2.51 -5.87 -0.69
CA THR A 81 -1.51 -5.74 0.38
C THR A 81 -2.17 -5.63 1.75
N MET A 82 -3.09 -4.67 1.92
CA MET A 82 -3.81 -4.44 3.18
C MET A 82 -4.58 -5.67 3.63
N THR A 83 -5.23 -6.37 2.70
CA THR A 83 -5.98 -7.60 2.99
C THR A 83 -5.04 -8.71 3.45
N SER A 84 -3.93 -8.91 2.73
CA SER A 84 -2.93 -9.92 3.08
C SER A 84 -2.33 -9.66 4.46
N TYR A 85 -2.00 -8.39 4.76
CA TYR A 85 -1.45 -7.97 6.05
C TYR A 85 -2.48 -8.08 7.20
N PHE A 86 -3.75 -7.78 6.94
CA PHE A 86 -4.82 -7.96 7.91
C PHE A 86 -4.98 -9.42 8.34
N VAL A 87 -4.96 -10.36 7.37
CA VAL A 87 -4.99 -11.81 7.65
C VAL A 87 -3.77 -12.23 8.47
N TYR A 88 -2.58 -11.74 8.12
CA TYR A 88 -1.36 -11.98 8.87
C TYR A 88 -1.51 -11.55 10.34
N ILE A 89 -1.91 -10.32 10.61
CA ILE A 89 -2.03 -9.80 11.98
C ILE A 89 -3.07 -10.55 12.80
N LEU A 90 -4.24 -10.82 12.24
CA LEU A 90 -5.28 -11.55 12.97
C LEU A 90 -4.78 -12.92 13.42
N LYS A 91 -4.08 -13.65 12.54
CA LYS A 91 -3.65 -15.02 12.82
C LYS A 91 -2.37 -15.11 13.64
N PHE A 92 -1.34 -14.32 13.30
CA PHE A 92 0.01 -14.48 13.83
C PHE A 92 0.26 -13.60 15.05
N GLU A 93 -0.36 -12.42 15.11
CA GLU A 93 -0.21 -11.50 16.24
C GLU A 93 -1.34 -11.64 17.25
N ILE A 94 -2.61 -11.52 16.83
CA ILE A 94 -3.73 -11.47 17.77
C ILE A 94 -4.10 -12.86 18.29
N TYR A 95 -4.40 -13.80 17.40
CA TYR A 95 -4.84 -15.14 17.78
C TYR A 95 -3.79 -15.89 18.60
N THR A 96 -2.52 -15.79 18.21
CA THR A 96 -1.38 -16.37 18.94
C THR A 96 -1.28 -15.84 20.38
N ARG A 97 -1.50 -14.53 20.58
CA ARG A 97 -1.48 -13.90 21.91
C ARG A 97 -2.69 -14.30 22.75
N LEU A 98 -3.90 -14.35 22.17
CA LEU A 98 -5.12 -14.68 22.91
C LEU A 98 -5.14 -16.11 23.44
N LEU A 99 -4.65 -17.07 22.65
CA LEU A 99 -4.77 -18.49 22.97
C LEU A 99 -3.49 -19.10 23.56
N ASN A 100 -2.44 -18.30 23.77
CA ASN A 100 -1.11 -18.77 24.18
C ASN A 100 -0.61 -19.97 23.33
N HIS A 101 -1.11 -20.10 22.11
CA HIS A 101 -0.73 -21.18 21.21
C HIS A 101 0.63 -20.87 20.62
N LYS A 102 1.66 -21.52 21.15
CA LYS A 102 3.06 -21.34 20.71
C LYS A 102 3.35 -21.95 19.33
N GLY A 103 2.39 -22.67 18.76
CA GLY A 103 2.57 -23.51 17.59
C GLY A 103 1.90 -23.00 16.32
N ILE A 104 2.63 -23.04 15.20
CA ILE A 104 2.11 -22.73 13.86
C ILE A 104 2.08 -24.03 13.04
N SER A 105 0.94 -24.35 12.43
CA SER A 105 0.83 -25.52 11.55
C SER A 105 1.51 -25.28 10.20
N PHE A 106 1.83 -26.36 9.48
CA PHE A 106 2.48 -26.27 8.16
C PHE A 106 1.70 -25.40 7.15
N VAL A 107 0.37 -25.50 7.15
CA VAL A 107 -0.51 -24.71 6.29
C VAL A 107 -0.38 -23.22 6.60
N TRP A 108 -0.45 -22.85 7.89
CA TRP A 108 -0.31 -21.46 8.29
C TRP A 108 1.11 -20.93 8.02
N ALA A 109 2.16 -21.70 8.27
CA ALA A 109 3.53 -21.30 7.92
C ALA A 109 3.71 -21.10 6.41
N THR A 110 3.04 -21.91 5.57
CA THR A 110 3.03 -21.73 4.12
C THR A 110 2.30 -20.45 3.71
N ILE A 111 1.15 -20.16 4.35
CA ILE A 111 0.42 -18.89 4.14
C ILE A 111 1.30 -17.70 4.52
N LEU A 112 2.05 -17.77 5.63
CA LEU A 112 2.99 -16.71 6.04
C LEU A 112 4.07 -16.46 4.99
N ARG A 113 4.67 -17.53 4.44
CA ARG A 113 5.65 -17.42 3.35
C ARG A 113 5.04 -16.76 2.10
N ILE A 114 3.83 -17.16 1.72
CA ILE A 114 3.11 -16.57 0.57
C ILE A 114 2.81 -15.10 0.84
N HIS A 115 2.34 -14.75 2.04
CA HIS A 115 2.08 -13.38 2.47
C HIS A 115 3.34 -12.51 2.34
N ALA A 116 4.46 -12.95 2.93
CA ALA A 116 5.71 -12.20 2.90
C ALA A 116 6.17 -11.90 1.46
N SER A 117 6.18 -12.92 0.59
CA SER A 117 6.60 -12.76 -0.80
C SER A 117 5.62 -11.90 -1.61
N THR A 118 4.32 -12.10 -1.42
CA THR A 118 3.28 -11.40 -2.18
C THR A 118 3.20 -9.93 -1.77
N SER A 119 3.37 -9.63 -0.48
CA SER A 119 3.43 -8.27 0.04
C SER A 119 4.58 -7.48 -0.59
N ILE A 120 5.78 -8.06 -0.62
CA ILE A 120 6.95 -7.45 -1.28
C ILE A 120 6.66 -7.18 -2.77
N ALA A 121 6.07 -8.16 -3.47
CA ALA A 121 5.74 -8.02 -4.89
C ALA A 121 4.70 -6.91 -5.13
N LEU A 122 3.59 -6.90 -4.39
CA LEU A 122 2.52 -5.91 -4.54
C LEU A 122 2.99 -4.49 -4.24
N HIS A 123 3.77 -4.30 -3.17
CA HIS A 123 4.39 -3.00 -2.88
C HIS A 123 5.29 -2.55 -4.02
N SER A 124 6.16 -3.45 -4.50
CA SER A 124 7.09 -3.13 -5.59
C SER A 124 6.34 -2.78 -6.89
N ILE A 125 5.25 -3.49 -7.21
CA ILE A 125 4.37 -3.17 -8.34
C ILE A 125 3.79 -1.76 -8.15
N THR A 126 3.23 -1.44 -6.98
CA THR A 126 2.72 -0.10 -6.67
C THR A 126 3.78 0.99 -6.90
N LEU A 127 5.03 0.77 -6.46
CA LEU A 127 6.14 1.71 -6.67
C LEU A 127 6.42 1.95 -8.16
N TYR A 128 6.55 0.89 -8.96
CA TYR A 128 6.80 1.01 -10.39
C TYR A 128 5.60 1.57 -11.18
N LEU A 129 4.37 1.30 -10.74
CA LEU A 129 3.17 1.93 -11.31
C LEU A 129 3.12 3.43 -10.99
N CYS A 130 3.55 3.83 -9.80
CA CYS A 130 3.75 5.23 -9.44
C CYS A 130 4.81 5.90 -10.34
N VAL A 131 5.96 5.26 -10.57
CA VAL A 131 6.99 5.74 -11.52
C VAL A 131 6.38 5.92 -12.91
N THR A 132 5.66 4.92 -13.39
CA THR A 132 5.00 4.93 -14.71
C THR A 132 4.00 6.08 -14.83
N MET A 133 3.20 6.29 -13.79
CA MET A 133 2.26 7.42 -13.71
C MET A 133 2.98 8.77 -13.75
N ALA A 134 4.07 8.92 -12.99
CA ALA A 134 4.87 10.14 -12.96
C ALA A 134 5.52 10.43 -14.33
N PHE A 135 6.06 9.40 -14.99
CA PHE A 135 6.60 9.49 -16.35
C PHE A 135 5.54 9.94 -17.37
N ILE A 136 4.34 9.34 -17.34
CA ILE A 136 3.25 9.69 -18.26
C ILE A 136 2.83 11.15 -18.02
N ARG A 137 2.69 11.58 -16.76
CA ARG A 137 2.36 12.97 -16.41
C ARG A 137 3.42 13.94 -16.93
N TRP A 138 4.70 13.63 -16.72
CA TRP A 138 5.81 14.45 -17.19
C TRP A 138 5.81 14.57 -18.72
N LYS A 139 5.61 13.47 -19.45
CA LYS A 139 5.55 13.47 -20.92
C LYS A 139 4.32 14.23 -21.45
N ALA A 140 3.15 14.05 -20.82
CA ALA A 140 1.92 14.75 -21.20
C ALA A 140 2.04 16.27 -21.10
N MET A 141 2.86 16.79 -20.18
CA MET A 141 3.15 18.23 -20.10
C MET A 141 4.15 18.73 -21.14
N ARG A 142 4.95 17.84 -21.75
CA ARG A 142 5.93 18.20 -22.78
C ARG A 142 5.35 18.14 -24.20
N THR A 143 4.35 17.28 -24.44
CA THR A 143 3.81 17.05 -25.79
C THR A 143 2.30 16.86 -25.77
N THR A 144 1.58 17.73 -26.49
CA THR A 144 0.10 17.77 -26.54
C THR A 144 -0.52 16.55 -27.25
N GLN A 145 0.22 15.85 -28.11
CA GLN A 145 -0.26 14.76 -28.98
C GLN A 145 0.75 13.60 -29.05
N SER A 146 0.99 12.89 -27.95
CA SER A 146 1.93 11.74 -27.98
C SER A 146 1.20 10.41 -28.20
N LYS A 147 1.72 9.57 -29.10
CA LYS A 147 1.25 8.17 -29.33
C LYS A 147 1.25 7.33 -28.04
N LEU A 148 2.04 7.72 -27.03
CA LEU A 148 2.20 7.04 -25.75
C LEU A 148 0.97 7.16 -24.82
N MET A 149 0.08 8.13 -25.07
CA MET A 149 -1.12 8.33 -24.24
C MET A 149 -2.32 7.49 -24.70
N LYS A 150 -2.14 6.60 -25.68
CA LYS A 150 -3.19 5.68 -26.12
C LYS A 150 -3.46 4.63 -25.03
N PRO A 151 -4.73 4.30 -24.73
CA PRO A 151 -5.08 3.30 -23.71
C PRO A 151 -4.36 1.97 -23.88
N LYS A 152 -4.24 1.47 -25.12
CA LYS A 152 -3.54 0.22 -25.43
C LYS A 152 -2.08 0.21 -24.96
N VAL A 153 -1.34 1.31 -25.18
CA VAL A 153 0.06 1.42 -24.80
C VAL A 153 0.20 1.42 -23.28
N ILE A 154 -0.71 2.10 -22.58
CA ILE A 154 -0.72 2.15 -21.11
C ILE A 154 -1.02 0.78 -20.51
N THR A 155 -1.96 0.03 -21.08
CA THR A 155 -2.23 -1.36 -20.66
C THR A 155 -1.00 -2.24 -20.88
N ILE A 156 -0.30 -2.11 -22.01
CA ILE A 156 0.95 -2.86 -22.26
C ILE A 156 2.01 -2.49 -21.21
N MET A 157 2.22 -1.20 -20.94
CA MET A 157 3.17 -0.75 -19.91
C MET A 157 2.82 -1.32 -18.53
N TYR A 158 1.54 -1.33 -18.17
CA TYR A 158 1.06 -1.93 -16.92
C TYR A 158 1.40 -3.43 -16.83
N VAL A 159 1.07 -4.20 -17.86
CA VAL A 159 1.35 -5.65 -17.90
C VAL A 159 2.85 -5.92 -17.82
N VAL A 160 3.66 -5.19 -18.60
CA VAL A 160 5.12 -5.34 -18.58
C VAL A 160 5.70 -5.05 -17.19
N VAL A 161 5.25 -3.98 -16.54
CA VAL A 161 5.68 -3.65 -15.17
C VAL A 161 5.32 -4.77 -14.19
N CYS A 162 4.06 -5.22 -14.18
CA CYS A 162 3.62 -6.29 -13.30
C CYS A 162 4.40 -7.58 -13.53
N SER A 163 4.55 -8.00 -14.79
CA SER A 163 5.31 -9.20 -15.15
C SER A 163 6.78 -9.11 -14.74
N THR A 164 7.43 -7.96 -14.98
CA THR A 164 8.85 -7.76 -14.63
C THR A 164 9.06 -7.85 -13.12
N VAL A 165 8.22 -7.17 -12.33
CA VAL A 165 8.34 -7.19 -10.86
C VAL A 165 8.07 -8.58 -10.31
N LEU A 166 7.04 -9.29 -10.82
CA LEU A 166 6.75 -10.65 -10.38
C LEU A 166 7.94 -11.60 -10.62
N VAL A 167 8.59 -11.49 -11.79
CA VAL A 167 9.80 -12.28 -12.10
C VAL A 167 10.94 -11.95 -11.12
N LEU A 168 11.16 -10.66 -10.83
CA LEU A 168 12.19 -10.23 -9.87
C LEU A 168 11.90 -10.70 -8.43
N CYS A 169 10.65 -10.99 -8.07
CA CYS A 169 10.27 -11.51 -6.75
C CYS A 169 10.35 -13.04 -6.62
N VAL A 170 10.52 -13.79 -7.71
CA VAL A 170 10.64 -15.26 -7.66
C VAL A 170 11.80 -15.71 -6.76
N PRO A 171 13.02 -15.15 -6.86
CA PRO A 171 14.13 -15.50 -5.96
C PRO A 171 13.77 -15.31 -4.48
N THR A 172 13.04 -14.24 -4.15
CA THR A 172 12.59 -13.95 -2.78
C THR A 172 11.71 -15.07 -2.22
N TYR A 173 10.80 -15.61 -3.03
CA TYR A 173 9.98 -16.74 -2.64
C TYR A 173 10.81 -18.01 -2.43
N MET A 174 11.76 -18.29 -3.34
CA MET A 174 12.57 -19.50 -3.31
C MET A 174 13.55 -19.54 -2.14
N VAL A 175 14.08 -18.39 -1.72
CA VAL A 175 15.07 -18.27 -0.65
C VAL A 175 14.50 -18.65 0.72
N HIS A 176 13.20 -18.48 0.94
CA HIS A 176 12.52 -18.83 2.19
C HIS A 176 11.91 -20.23 2.13
N GLU A 177 11.98 -20.97 3.22
CA GLU A 177 11.52 -22.35 3.35
C GLU A 177 10.73 -22.53 4.66
N VAL A 178 9.73 -23.42 4.65
CA VAL A 178 8.98 -23.79 5.84
C VAL A 178 9.70 -24.96 6.51
N LYS A 179 10.18 -24.76 7.75
CA LYS A 179 10.94 -25.77 8.51
C LYS A 179 10.26 -26.13 9.82
N PRO A 180 10.34 -27.38 10.29
CA PRO A 180 9.87 -27.77 11.60
C PRO A 180 10.74 -27.12 12.69
N VAL A 181 10.11 -26.72 13.80
CA VAL A 181 10.81 -26.12 14.95
C VAL A 181 11.20 -27.25 15.92
N PRO A 182 12.50 -27.48 16.18
CA PRO A 182 12.91 -28.46 17.20
C PRO A 182 12.64 -27.89 18.59
N LEU A 183 11.84 -28.60 19.40
CA LEU A 183 11.69 -28.30 20.82
C LEU A 183 12.69 -29.14 21.61
N ARG A 184 13.44 -28.50 22.50
CA ARG A 184 14.28 -29.19 23.48
C ARG A 184 13.48 -29.32 24.77
N ILE A 185 13.02 -30.52 25.07
CA ILE A 185 12.35 -30.87 26.33
C ILE A 185 13.27 -31.86 27.03
N ASP A 186 13.74 -31.52 28.23
CA ASP A 186 14.62 -32.35 29.06
C ASP A 186 15.88 -32.89 28.34
N GLY A 187 16.47 -32.05 27.47
CA GLY A 187 17.67 -32.40 26.70
C GLY A 187 17.41 -33.28 25.46
N LEU A 188 16.19 -33.80 25.28
CA LEU A 188 15.78 -34.51 24.08
C LEU A 188 15.23 -33.54 23.03
N ILE A 189 15.61 -33.73 21.77
CA ILE A 189 15.05 -32.99 20.64
C ILE A 189 13.74 -33.68 20.23
N GLN A 190 12.60 -33.06 20.54
CA GLN A 190 11.30 -33.52 20.07
C GLN A 190 10.79 -32.56 19.00
N TYR A 191 10.44 -33.10 17.83
CA TYR A 191 9.77 -32.36 16.78
C TYR A 191 8.26 -32.42 17.05
N LEU A 192 7.74 -31.44 17.78
CA LEU A 192 6.29 -31.20 17.73
C LEU A 192 5.94 -30.69 16.33
N HIS A 193 4.69 -30.87 15.88
CA HIS A 193 4.22 -30.45 14.55
C HIS A 193 4.10 -28.91 14.39
N PHE A 194 5.11 -28.16 14.82
CA PHE A 194 5.23 -26.71 14.70
C PHE A 194 6.22 -26.35 13.61
N TYR A 195 5.87 -25.33 12.83
CA TYR A 195 6.62 -24.92 11.66
C TYR A 195 6.89 -23.41 11.71
N THR A 196 8.04 -23.01 11.19
CA THR A 196 8.43 -21.60 11.01
C THR A 196 8.89 -21.36 9.58
N VAL A 197 8.90 -20.09 9.16
CA VAL A 197 9.51 -19.67 7.90
C VAL A 197 10.94 -19.22 8.22
N ASP A 198 11.91 -19.88 7.61
CA ASP A 198 13.33 -19.58 7.78
C ASP A 198 14.04 -19.63 6.42
N ILE A 199 15.30 -19.24 6.37
CA ILE A 199 16.08 -19.21 5.15
C ILE A 199 16.46 -20.64 4.75
N SER A 200 16.23 -20.96 3.48
CA SER A 200 16.51 -22.27 2.91
C SER A 200 18.00 -22.64 3.00
N HIS A 201 18.29 -23.92 3.21
CA HIS A 201 19.68 -24.38 3.40
C HIS A 201 20.59 -24.07 2.21
N TRP A 202 20.05 -24.12 0.99
CA TRP A 202 20.81 -23.81 -0.22
C TRP A 202 21.16 -22.32 -0.32
N ALA A 203 20.33 -21.42 0.23
CA ALA A 203 20.56 -19.98 0.17
C ALA A 203 21.65 -19.50 1.15
N VAL A 204 21.87 -20.23 2.25
CA VAL A 204 22.92 -19.97 3.26
C VAL A 204 24.28 -20.54 2.82
N ARG A 205 24.29 -21.52 1.91
CA ARG A 205 25.52 -22.14 1.39
C ARG A 205 26.42 -21.08 0.72
N ASN A 206 27.74 -21.32 0.74
CA ASN A 206 28.76 -20.47 0.14
C ASN A 206 28.69 -19.02 0.67
N GLN A 207 28.87 -18.85 1.98
CA GLN A 207 28.90 -17.54 2.65
C GLN A 207 27.64 -16.70 2.38
N CYS A 208 26.46 -17.35 2.39
CA CYS A 208 25.17 -16.70 2.12
C CYS A 208 25.07 -15.97 0.76
N ARG A 209 25.87 -16.33 -0.25
CA ARG A 209 25.94 -15.60 -1.52
C ARG A 209 24.57 -15.40 -2.17
N TYR A 210 23.73 -16.44 -2.18
CA TYR A 210 22.39 -16.36 -2.79
C TYR A 210 21.41 -15.54 -1.96
N PHE A 211 21.48 -15.64 -0.63
CA PHE A 211 20.70 -14.79 0.26
C PHE A 211 21.08 -13.30 0.10
N LYS A 212 22.37 -12.98 0.06
CA LYS A 212 22.87 -11.63 -0.22
C LYS A 212 22.41 -11.13 -1.58
N ALA A 213 22.50 -11.95 -2.63
CA ALA A 213 22.00 -11.60 -3.96
C ALA A 213 20.50 -11.25 -3.94
N ASN A 214 19.69 -12.01 -3.19
CA ASN A 214 18.28 -11.69 -3.00
C ASN A 214 18.06 -10.35 -2.28
N LEU A 215 18.83 -10.05 -1.22
CA LEU A 215 18.78 -8.75 -0.55
C LEU A 215 19.15 -7.60 -1.49
N TRP A 216 20.15 -7.78 -2.36
CA TRP A 216 20.50 -6.79 -3.39
C TRP A 216 19.39 -6.59 -4.42
N ILE A 217 18.71 -7.66 -4.85
CA ILE A 217 17.55 -7.57 -5.75
C ILE A 217 16.44 -6.73 -5.09
N ILE A 218 16.09 -7.04 -3.84
CA ILE A 218 15.04 -6.32 -3.11
C ILE A 218 15.46 -4.86 -2.87
N GLY A 219 16.67 -4.63 -2.35
CA GLY A 219 17.16 -3.31 -1.99
C GLY A 219 17.35 -2.38 -3.20
N ILE A 220 18.04 -2.84 -4.24
CA ILE A 220 18.34 -2.01 -5.41
C ILE A 220 17.16 -1.96 -6.37
N PHE A 221 16.75 -3.11 -6.90
CA PHE A 221 15.79 -3.15 -8.00
C PHE A 221 14.38 -2.88 -7.51
N LEU A 222 13.94 -3.51 -6.43
CA LEU A 222 12.55 -3.35 -5.97
C LEU A 222 12.30 -2.07 -5.16
N LYS A 223 13.32 -1.44 -4.59
CA LYS A 223 13.19 -0.24 -3.73
C LYS A 223 13.97 0.97 -4.24
N ALA A 224 15.30 0.91 -4.34
CA ALA A 224 16.13 2.09 -4.63
C ALA A 224 15.86 2.70 -6.01
N ILE A 225 15.87 1.88 -7.07
CA ILE A 225 15.62 2.34 -8.45
C ILE A 225 14.26 3.04 -8.59
N PRO A 226 13.11 2.43 -8.21
CA PRO A 226 11.83 3.10 -8.36
C PRO A 226 11.72 4.36 -7.48
N CYS A 227 12.32 4.37 -6.29
CA CYS A 227 12.35 5.55 -5.42
C CYS A 227 13.12 6.72 -6.06
N LEU A 228 14.32 6.47 -6.58
CA LEU A 228 15.13 7.48 -7.27
C LEU A 228 14.44 8.00 -8.54
N LEU A 229 13.82 7.12 -9.33
CA LEU A 229 13.06 7.52 -10.50
C LEU A 229 11.84 8.38 -10.14
N LEU A 230 11.10 8.01 -9.09
CA LEU A 230 9.98 8.81 -8.59
C LEU A 230 10.42 10.18 -8.11
N LEU A 231 11.51 10.25 -7.35
CA LEU A 231 12.09 11.51 -6.90
C LEU A 231 12.48 12.38 -8.11
N TRP A 232 13.17 11.79 -9.08
CA TRP A 232 13.58 12.52 -10.28
C TRP A 232 12.38 13.03 -11.09
N PHE A 233 11.39 12.17 -11.37
CA PHE A 233 10.20 12.57 -12.13
C PHE A 233 9.35 13.62 -11.41
N THR A 234 9.22 13.54 -10.09
CA THR A 234 8.44 14.51 -9.30
C THR A 234 9.14 15.87 -9.22
N VAL A 235 10.46 15.91 -9.05
CA VAL A 235 11.27 17.13 -9.12
C VAL A 235 11.20 17.73 -10.53
N ALA A 236 11.37 16.92 -11.58
CA ALA A 236 11.28 17.36 -12.97
C ALA A 236 9.88 17.91 -13.31
N LEU A 237 8.82 17.25 -12.83
CA LEU A 237 7.44 17.71 -12.91
C LEU A 237 7.28 19.06 -12.22
N MET A 238 7.82 19.24 -11.01
CA MET A 238 7.73 20.47 -10.24
C MET A 238 8.47 21.64 -10.88
N ILE A 239 9.70 21.43 -11.37
CA ILE A 239 10.46 22.47 -12.08
C ILE A 239 9.67 22.94 -13.31
N ARG A 240 9.10 21.99 -14.08
CA ARG A 240 8.31 22.33 -15.27
C ARG A 240 7.01 23.05 -14.91
N LEU A 241 6.36 22.62 -13.84
CA LEU A 241 5.16 23.23 -13.27
C LEU A 241 5.45 24.71 -12.90
N ARG A 242 6.59 25.00 -12.27
CA ARG A 242 7.02 26.37 -11.95
C ARG A 242 7.39 27.19 -13.20
N ALA A 243 8.08 26.60 -14.17
CA ALA A 243 8.43 27.28 -15.41
C ALA A 243 7.20 27.66 -16.25
N ASN A 244 6.23 26.75 -16.38
CA ASN A 244 4.97 27.03 -17.06
C ASN A 244 4.17 28.13 -16.36
N ASN A 245 4.25 28.22 -15.03
CA ASN A 245 3.67 29.30 -14.26
C ASN A 245 4.33 30.65 -14.54
N ALA A 246 5.66 30.72 -14.49
CA ALA A 246 6.37 31.98 -14.73
C ALA A 246 6.02 32.54 -16.12
N LYS A 247 5.97 31.67 -17.14
CA LYS A 247 5.51 32.06 -18.49
C LYS A 247 4.08 32.58 -18.50
N ARG A 248 3.19 31.94 -17.74
CA ARG A 248 1.79 32.37 -17.66
C ARG A 248 1.65 33.69 -16.89
N ASP A 249 2.38 33.88 -15.80
CA ASP A 249 2.39 35.14 -15.03
C ASP A 249 2.86 36.31 -15.91
N MET A 250 3.85 36.11 -16.78
CA MET A 250 4.28 37.10 -17.77
C MET A 250 3.16 37.47 -18.77
N LEU A 251 2.42 36.48 -19.29
CA LEU A 251 1.28 36.72 -20.19
C LEU A 251 0.09 37.39 -19.48
N LEU A 252 -0.02 37.22 -18.17
CA LEU A 252 -1.08 37.79 -17.34
C LEU A 252 -0.79 39.23 -16.89
N PHE A 253 0.48 39.64 -16.81
CA PHE A 253 0.84 41.01 -16.45
C PHE A 253 0.37 42.03 -17.51
N HIS A 254 0.23 41.59 -18.77
CA HIS A 254 -0.22 42.43 -19.89
C HIS A 254 -1.74 42.66 -19.91
N ASN A 255 -2.55 41.86 -19.20
CA ASN A 255 -4.00 42.00 -19.13
C ASN A 255 -4.44 42.20 -17.68
N GLN A 256 -5.10 43.33 -17.36
CA GLN A 256 -5.56 43.66 -16.00
C GLN A 256 -6.21 42.45 -15.30
N CYS A 257 -5.69 42.13 -14.11
CA CYS A 257 -5.90 40.83 -13.47
C CYS A 257 -7.31 40.72 -12.85
N SER A 258 -8.21 39.98 -13.51
CA SER A 258 -9.55 39.68 -12.99
C SER A 258 -9.50 38.85 -11.69
N LYS A 259 -10.50 39.04 -10.81
CA LYS A 259 -10.72 38.20 -9.59
C LYS A 259 -10.70 36.69 -9.89
N ALA A 260 -11.14 36.29 -11.10
CA ALA A 260 -11.12 34.90 -11.55
C ALA A 260 -9.68 34.37 -11.79
N GLN A 261 -8.76 35.20 -12.27
CA GLN A 261 -7.34 34.85 -12.44
C GLN A 261 -6.63 34.67 -11.09
N ARG A 262 -6.90 35.55 -10.11
CA ARG A 262 -6.33 35.45 -8.76
C ARG A 262 -6.74 34.16 -8.05
N ARG A 263 -8.00 33.71 -8.25
CA ARG A 263 -8.52 32.43 -7.74
C ARG A 263 -7.87 31.21 -8.42
N LYS A 264 -7.57 31.29 -9.72
CA LYS A 264 -6.83 30.24 -10.45
C LYS A 264 -5.39 30.09 -9.92
N ARG A 265 -4.69 31.19 -9.62
CA ARG A 265 -3.33 31.20 -9.05
C ARG A 265 -3.30 30.50 -7.68
N LYS A 266 -4.20 30.87 -6.76
CA LYS A 266 -4.33 30.23 -5.43
C LYS A 266 -4.58 28.72 -5.50
N ASN A 267 -5.36 28.25 -6.48
CA ASN A 267 -5.59 26.81 -6.69
C ASN A 267 -4.34 26.07 -7.17
N TYR A 268 -3.44 26.75 -7.87
CA TYR A 268 -2.20 26.17 -8.38
C TYR A 268 -1.13 26.04 -7.30
N ASP A 269 -0.96 27.07 -6.47
CA ASP A 269 -0.04 27.03 -5.33
C ASP A 269 -0.41 25.88 -4.40
N ARG A 270 -1.71 25.66 -4.19
CA ARG A 270 -2.23 24.47 -3.49
C ARG A 270 -1.83 23.17 -4.17
N THR A 271 -1.99 23.06 -5.50
CA THR A 271 -1.63 21.84 -6.25
C THR A 271 -0.14 21.51 -6.15
N THR A 272 0.73 22.53 -6.24
CA THR A 272 2.19 22.38 -6.08
C THR A 272 2.55 21.95 -4.66
N PHE A 273 1.95 22.61 -3.65
CA PHE A 273 2.13 22.25 -2.26
C PHE A 273 1.73 20.80 -1.97
N THR A 274 0.59 20.34 -2.50
CA THR A 274 0.17 18.96 -2.27
C THR A 274 1.04 17.94 -3.00
N LEU A 275 1.59 18.26 -4.19
CA LEU A 275 2.59 17.39 -4.84
C LEU A 275 3.86 17.25 -4.00
N ILE A 276 4.31 18.33 -3.34
CA ILE A 276 5.43 18.30 -2.39
C ILE A 276 5.09 17.40 -1.22
N VAL A 277 3.93 17.58 -0.59
CA VAL A 277 3.50 16.75 0.56
C VAL A 277 3.46 15.27 0.18
N MET A 278 2.92 14.91 -0.98
CA MET A 278 2.91 13.52 -1.45
C MET A 278 4.33 12.96 -1.64
N LEU A 279 5.23 13.72 -2.26
CA LEU A 279 6.62 13.32 -2.46
C LEU A 279 7.32 13.13 -1.11
N THR A 280 7.12 14.05 -0.17
CA THR A 280 7.69 13.96 1.17
C THR A 280 7.18 12.72 1.90
N MET A 281 5.87 12.46 1.88
CA MET A 281 5.31 11.25 2.50
C MET A 281 5.91 9.99 1.90
N PHE A 282 6.00 9.93 0.57
CA PHE A 282 6.59 8.81 -0.14
C PHE A 282 8.06 8.57 0.24
N LEU A 283 8.88 9.62 0.30
CA LEU A 283 10.28 9.51 0.70
C LEU A 283 10.41 9.07 2.16
N LEU A 284 9.59 9.62 3.06
CA LEU A 284 9.61 9.27 4.47
C LEU A 284 9.21 7.81 4.73
N THR A 285 8.31 7.24 3.92
CA THR A 285 7.88 5.86 4.10
C THR A 285 8.80 4.86 3.38
N GLU A 286 9.23 5.15 2.15
CA GLU A 286 9.93 4.17 1.30
C GLU A 286 11.47 4.24 1.40
N LEU A 287 12.05 5.42 1.61
CA LEU A 287 13.51 5.58 1.66
C LEU A 287 14.13 4.81 2.84
N PRO A 288 13.60 4.90 4.09
CA PRO A 288 14.18 4.18 5.22
C PRO A 288 14.18 2.66 5.00
N GLN A 289 13.11 2.12 4.40
CA GLN A 289 12.99 0.71 4.08
C GLN A 289 14.03 0.26 3.05
N GLY A 290 14.22 1.05 1.99
CA GLY A 290 15.22 0.78 0.95
C GLY A 290 16.65 0.80 1.51
N VAL A 291 16.98 1.85 2.28
CA VAL A 291 18.31 1.97 2.92
C VAL A 291 18.58 0.81 3.86
N LEU A 292 17.62 0.46 4.72
CA LEU A 292 17.79 -0.66 5.66
C LEU A 292 17.97 -2.00 4.95
N THR A 293 17.23 -2.24 3.86
CA THR A 293 17.39 -3.47 3.06
C THR A 293 18.77 -3.53 2.39
N MET A 294 19.28 -2.40 1.88
CA MET A 294 20.63 -2.34 1.31
C MET A 294 21.72 -2.55 2.37
N LEU A 295 21.58 -1.93 3.54
CA LEU A 295 22.49 -2.14 4.66
C LEU A 295 22.51 -3.61 5.11
N ASN A 296 21.34 -4.26 5.11
CA ASN A 296 21.24 -5.70 5.38
C ASN A 296 21.93 -6.56 4.31
N GLY A 297 21.99 -6.09 3.06
CA GLY A 297 22.74 -6.75 2.00
C GLY A 297 24.28 -6.66 2.17
N ILE A 298 24.76 -5.61 2.85
CA ILE A 298 26.20 -5.37 3.09
C ILE A 298 26.65 -6.03 4.40
N TYR A 299 25.94 -5.78 5.49
CA TYR A 299 26.23 -6.22 6.86
C TYR A 299 25.10 -7.12 7.36
N THR A 300 24.95 -8.28 6.73
CA THR A 300 23.82 -9.18 6.91
C THR A 300 23.61 -9.64 8.36
N ASN A 301 24.67 -9.98 9.09
CA ASN A 301 24.52 -10.49 10.45
C ASN A 301 24.08 -9.38 11.42
N ASP A 302 24.79 -8.27 11.40
CA ASP A 302 24.64 -7.18 12.35
C ASP A 302 23.37 -6.38 12.08
N VAL A 303 23.13 -5.97 10.83
CA VAL A 303 21.97 -5.14 10.48
C VAL A 303 20.68 -5.93 10.59
N HIS A 304 20.69 -7.23 10.24
CA HIS A 304 19.48 -8.04 10.38
C HIS A 304 19.05 -8.18 11.85
N THR A 305 20.00 -8.48 12.73
CA THR A 305 19.71 -8.74 14.15
C THR A 305 19.42 -7.46 14.92
N VAL A 306 20.19 -6.39 14.68
CA VAL A 306 20.07 -5.13 15.44
C VAL A 306 18.95 -4.24 14.90
N PHE A 307 18.84 -4.08 13.58
CA PHE A 307 17.88 -3.15 12.98
C PHE A 307 16.67 -3.84 12.40
N TYR A 308 16.85 -4.81 11.49
CA TYR A 308 15.73 -5.38 10.75
C TYR A 308 14.69 -6.02 11.69
N MET A 309 15.12 -6.87 12.63
CA MET A 309 14.22 -7.51 13.59
C MET A 309 13.52 -6.52 14.54
N ASN A 310 14.20 -5.43 14.92
CA ASN A 310 13.64 -4.43 15.84
C ASN A 310 12.76 -3.38 15.15
N LEU A 311 12.96 -3.16 13.86
CA LEU A 311 12.23 -2.15 13.08
C LEU A 311 11.19 -2.74 12.13
N ALA A 312 11.17 -4.07 11.90
CA ALA A 312 10.28 -4.72 10.92
C ALA A 312 8.83 -4.23 11.00
N ASN A 313 8.22 -4.25 12.18
CA ASN A 313 6.83 -3.80 12.36
C ASN A 313 6.64 -2.29 12.08
N VAL A 314 7.66 -1.47 12.32
CA VAL A 314 7.63 -0.04 11.96
C VAL A 314 7.69 0.13 10.45
N LEU A 315 8.56 -0.62 9.77
CA LEU A 315 8.65 -0.61 8.31
C LEU A 315 7.31 -1.06 7.69
N ASP A 316 6.69 -2.10 8.23
CA ASP A 316 5.38 -2.56 7.77
C ASP A 316 4.32 -1.47 7.97
N LEU A 317 4.30 -0.78 9.12
CA LEU A 317 3.41 0.36 9.32
C LEU A 317 3.67 1.48 8.28
N LEU A 318 4.91 1.81 7.98
CA LEU A 318 5.25 2.80 6.95
C LEU A 318 4.74 2.37 5.56
N SER A 319 4.84 1.09 5.24
CA SER A 319 4.29 0.50 4.01
C SER A 319 2.77 0.65 3.96
N LEU A 320 2.08 0.40 5.08
CA LEU A 320 0.63 0.60 5.18
C LEU A 320 0.24 2.06 5.02
N ILE A 321 0.97 2.99 5.64
CA ILE A 321 0.74 4.43 5.50
C ILE A 321 0.85 4.85 4.02
N ASN A 322 1.81 4.28 3.28
CA ASN A 322 1.99 4.60 1.86
C ASN A 322 0.74 4.25 1.02
N CYS A 323 0.05 3.15 1.32
CA CYS A 323 -1.20 2.77 0.67
C CYS A 323 -2.37 3.75 0.91
N TYR A 324 -2.27 4.68 1.88
CA TYR A 324 -3.24 5.76 2.06
C TYR A 324 -2.91 7.02 1.26
N VAL A 325 -1.62 7.24 0.96
CA VAL A 325 -1.13 8.47 0.33
C VAL A 325 -1.86 8.70 -0.99
N GLY A 326 -2.09 7.65 -1.79
CA GLY A 326 -2.81 7.73 -3.06
C GLY A 326 -4.24 8.28 -2.92
N PHE A 327 -5.05 7.73 -2.02
CA PHE A 327 -6.42 8.20 -1.78
C PHE A 327 -6.45 9.63 -1.22
N ILE A 328 -5.67 9.88 -0.16
CA ILE A 328 -5.60 11.18 0.52
C ILE A 328 -5.20 12.27 -0.49
N ALA A 329 -4.16 12.00 -1.25
CA ALA A 329 -3.72 12.85 -2.35
C ALA A 329 -4.87 13.18 -3.30
N TYR A 330 -5.58 12.19 -3.83
CA TYR A 330 -6.63 12.46 -4.81
C TYR A 330 -7.79 13.28 -4.23
N CYS A 331 -8.14 13.03 -2.97
CA CYS A 331 -9.10 13.82 -2.21
C CYS A 331 -8.69 15.31 -2.14
N PHE A 332 -7.41 15.62 -1.94
CA PHE A 332 -6.95 17.01 -1.80
C PHE A 332 -6.53 17.68 -3.13
N LEU A 333 -5.86 16.96 -4.03
CA LEU A 333 -5.28 17.48 -5.27
C LEU A 333 -6.30 17.63 -6.40
N CYS A 334 -7.16 16.65 -6.61
CA CYS A 334 -7.93 16.58 -7.85
C CYS A 334 -9.31 17.21 -7.67
N SER A 335 -9.49 18.45 -8.16
CA SER A 335 -10.80 19.13 -8.13
C SER A 335 -11.89 18.35 -8.84
N LYS A 336 -11.57 17.69 -9.97
CA LYS A 336 -12.50 16.81 -10.70
C LYS A 336 -12.88 15.58 -9.88
N TYR A 337 -11.94 15.01 -9.13
CA TYR A 337 -12.18 13.91 -8.21
C TYR A 337 -13.17 14.32 -7.12
N ARG A 338 -12.90 15.43 -6.41
CA ARG A 338 -13.80 15.97 -5.38
C ARG A 338 -15.21 16.25 -5.89
N GLN A 339 -15.34 16.88 -7.06
CA GLN A 339 -16.66 17.12 -7.67
C GLN A 339 -17.39 15.81 -7.98
N THR A 340 -16.68 14.80 -8.48
CA THR A 340 -17.27 13.50 -8.81
C THR A 340 -17.67 12.74 -7.55
N PHE A 341 -16.86 12.81 -6.48
CA PHE A 341 -17.17 12.24 -5.18
C PHE A 341 -18.40 12.89 -4.54
N LEU A 342 -18.48 14.23 -4.53
CA LEU A 342 -19.64 14.96 -4.02
C LEU A 342 -20.91 14.65 -4.82
N MET A 343 -20.82 14.63 -6.15
CA MET A 343 -21.96 14.23 -6.99
C MET A 343 -22.42 12.81 -6.65
N MET A 344 -21.50 11.88 -6.39
CA MET A 344 -21.84 10.51 -6.00
C MET A 344 -22.65 10.50 -4.69
N ILE A 345 -22.14 11.17 -3.67
CA ILE A 345 -22.82 11.26 -2.36
C ILE A 345 -24.21 11.89 -2.53
N MET A 346 -24.31 13.01 -3.26
CA MET A 346 -25.58 13.69 -3.51
C MET A 346 -26.59 12.77 -4.20
N THR A 347 -26.20 12.09 -5.28
CA THR A 347 -27.10 11.15 -5.98
C THR A 347 -27.52 9.96 -5.11
N THR A 348 -26.64 9.45 -4.25
CA THR A 348 -26.98 8.37 -3.31
C THR A 348 -27.93 8.85 -2.20
N MET A 349 -27.75 10.09 -1.72
CA MET A 349 -28.65 10.71 -0.74
C MET A 349 -30.04 10.97 -1.34
N GLU A 350 -30.10 11.45 -2.58
CA GLU A 350 -31.36 11.66 -3.32
C GLU A 350 -32.10 10.33 -3.54
N GLN A 351 -31.41 9.27 -3.98
CA GLN A 351 -32.00 7.94 -4.14
C GLN A 351 -32.50 7.34 -2.81
N LYS A 352 -31.74 7.54 -1.72
CA LYS A 352 -32.19 7.10 -0.39
C LYS A 352 -33.43 7.87 0.07
N SER A 353 -33.46 9.19 -0.17
CA SER A 353 -34.62 10.02 0.16
C SER A 353 -35.86 9.64 -0.66
N SER A 354 -35.71 9.34 -1.96
CA SER A 354 -36.81 8.86 -2.78
C SER A 354 -37.33 7.50 -2.30
N ASN A 355 -36.45 6.54 -2.01
CA ASN A 355 -36.86 5.21 -1.53
C ASN A 355 -37.60 5.27 -0.20
N ILE A 356 -37.12 6.08 0.76
CA ILE A 356 -37.83 6.29 2.03
C ILE A 356 -39.21 6.92 1.79
N ARG A 357 -39.32 7.85 0.83
CA ARG A 357 -40.60 8.46 0.46
C ARG A 357 -41.57 7.43 -0.13
N TYR A 358 -41.12 6.55 -1.01
CA TYR A 358 -41.93 5.46 -1.56
C TYR A 358 -42.39 4.47 -0.49
N GLU A 359 -41.50 4.02 0.40
CA GLU A 359 -41.86 3.13 1.52
C GLU A 359 -42.85 3.78 2.50
N THR A 360 -42.76 5.10 2.70
CA THR A 360 -43.68 5.84 3.57
C THR A 360 -45.08 5.95 2.94
N VAL A 361 -45.15 6.19 1.62
CA VAL A 361 -46.41 6.23 0.88
C VAL A 361 -47.07 4.84 0.86
N GLU A 362 -46.32 3.79 0.55
CA GLU A 362 -46.82 2.40 0.55
C GLU A 362 -47.34 1.97 1.94
N ARG A 363 -46.62 2.34 3.01
CA ARG A 363 -47.07 2.08 4.39
C ARG A 363 -48.30 2.90 4.79
N SER A 364 -48.50 4.09 4.22
CA SER A 364 -49.70 4.89 4.44
C SER A 364 -50.91 4.33 3.68
N GLU A 365 -50.73 3.85 2.45
CA GLU A 365 -51.79 3.21 1.67
C GLU A 365 -52.23 1.89 2.30
N LEU A 366 -51.28 1.08 2.79
CA LEU A 366 -51.57 -0.17 3.51
C LEU A 366 -52.36 0.05 4.83
N LYS A 367 -52.20 1.21 5.49
CA LYS A 367 -52.97 1.58 6.68
C LYS A 367 -54.36 2.14 6.36
N SER A 368 -54.56 2.67 5.15
CA SER A 368 -55.86 3.18 4.68
C SER A 368 -56.75 2.10 4.06
N LEU A 369 -56.21 0.90 3.80
CA LEU A 369 -57.01 -0.24 3.38
C LEU A 369 -57.95 -0.65 4.53
N PRO A 370 -59.28 -0.62 4.34
CA PRO A 370 -60.22 -1.03 5.37
C PRO A 370 -59.98 -2.51 5.69
N LEU A 371 -59.92 -2.83 6.98
CA LEU A 371 -59.96 -4.20 7.49
C LEU A 371 -61.25 -4.88 6.99
N LEU A 372 -61.23 -5.49 5.81
CA LEU A 372 -62.20 -6.46 5.37
C LEU A 372 -61.96 -7.77 6.15
N SER A 373 -62.24 -7.71 7.44
CA SER A 373 -62.53 -8.89 8.26
C SER A 373 -64.04 -9.01 8.40
N LYS A 374 -64.55 -10.20 8.07
CA LYS A 374 -65.92 -10.72 8.27
C LYS A 374 -66.98 -10.24 7.28
N VAL A 375 -67.96 -11.13 7.04
CA VAL A 375 -69.07 -11.11 6.06
C VAL A 375 -68.62 -11.73 4.72
N ASN A 376 -68.97 -12.96 4.30
CA ASN A 376 -70.03 -13.88 4.68
C ASN A 376 -69.62 -15.32 4.38
N GLY A 377 -69.86 -16.22 5.34
CA GLY A 377 -70.17 -17.61 5.03
C GLY A 377 -71.67 -17.73 4.80
N HIS A 378 -72.08 -18.20 3.62
CA HIS A 378 -73.21 -19.11 3.43
C HIS A 378 -73.41 -19.42 1.94
N HIS A 379 -73.53 -20.72 1.65
CA HIS A 379 -74.23 -21.40 0.55
C HIS A 379 -74.01 -20.94 -0.90
N PHE A 380 -73.65 -21.88 -1.78
CA PHE A 380 -74.67 -22.62 -2.55
C PHE A 380 -74.07 -23.90 -3.18
N THR A 381 -74.80 -25.00 -2.98
CA THR A 381 -74.79 -26.25 -3.74
C THR A 381 -75.52 -26.08 -5.06
N THR A 382 -75.09 -26.86 -6.05
CA THR A 382 -75.70 -27.17 -7.37
C THR A 382 -75.84 -26.05 -8.39
#